data_AF-A0A9E0UKY3-F1
#
_entry.id   AF-A0A9E0UKY3-F1
#
_cell.length_a   1.000
_cell.length_b   1.000
_cell.length_c   1.000
_cell.angle_alpha   90.00
_cell.angle_beta   90.00
_cell.angle_gamma   90.00
#
_symmetry.space_group_name_H-M   'P 1'
#
loop_
_entity.id
_entity.type
_entity.pdbx_description
1 polymer ?
#
loop_
_entity_poly.entity_id
_entity_poly.type
_entity_poly.pdbx_seq_one_letter_code
_entity_poly.pdbx_strand_id
1 'polypeptide(L)'
;HREDDATYKYTVALANYLSNYGFNECQHYTLSDGKVLAKYFENADKLELSNPLTSDQGALRPTLLLGLLNAVRLNLSNGNAFQGLFESGRIFRFEKDALMELMASAFVIPQDCGKRTWANLQKPDFFTAKKIACDILGILGVDASRVSFKPLEGALW
;
A
#
# COMPACT_ATOMS: atom_id res chain seq x y z
N HIS A 1 5.90 24.96 -9.82
CA HIS A 1 5.94 24.99 -8.34
C HIS A 1 5.39 23.72 -7.67
N ARG A 2 5.18 22.60 -8.42
CA ARG A 2 4.82 21.27 -7.87
C ARG A 2 6.04 20.34 -7.77
N GLU A 3 7.07 20.60 -8.59
CA GLU A 3 8.33 19.85 -8.65
C GLU A 3 9.26 20.08 -7.45
N ASP A 4 9.04 21.16 -6.68
CA ASP A 4 9.86 21.49 -5.51
C ASP A 4 9.32 20.92 -4.19
N ASP A 5 8.13 20.32 -4.20
CA ASP A 5 7.54 19.69 -3.01
C ASP A 5 8.34 18.44 -2.62
N ALA A 6 8.76 18.35 -1.36
CA ALA A 6 9.50 17.21 -0.83
C ALA A 6 8.73 15.89 -1.00
N THR A 7 7.40 15.95 -0.89
CA THR A 7 6.50 14.82 -1.12
C THR A 7 6.56 14.35 -2.56
N TYR A 8 6.56 15.29 -3.51
CA TYR A 8 6.66 14.97 -4.94
C TYR A 8 8.00 14.30 -5.25
N LYS A 9 9.11 14.89 -4.80
CA LYS A 9 10.46 14.33 -4.99
C LYS A 9 10.57 12.92 -4.40
N TYR A 10 10.03 12.71 -3.20
CA TYR A 10 9.96 11.39 -2.58
C TYR A 10 9.16 10.38 -3.41
N THR A 11 7.93 10.73 -3.85
CA THR A 11 7.11 9.81 -4.64
C THR A 11 7.75 9.42 -5.97
N VAL A 12 8.43 10.35 -6.63
CA VAL A 12 9.16 10.07 -7.88
C VAL A 12 10.35 9.14 -7.62
N ALA A 13 11.13 9.40 -6.56
CA ALA A 13 12.26 8.55 -6.19
C ALA A 13 11.82 7.13 -5.82
N LEU A 14 10.74 7.01 -5.04
CA LEU A 14 10.13 5.73 -4.69
C LEU A 14 9.63 4.97 -5.93
N ALA A 15 8.90 5.64 -6.82
CA ALA A 15 8.37 5.03 -8.04
C ALA A 15 9.51 4.49 -8.92
N ASN A 16 10.58 5.27 -9.09
CA ASN A 16 11.77 4.83 -9.83
C ASN A 16 12.43 3.61 -9.16
N TYR A 17 12.60 3.62 -7.84
CA TYR A 17 13.20 2.50 -7.11
C TYR A 17 12.37 1.21 -7.25
N LEU A 18 11.05 1.26 -7.02
CA LEU A 18 10.18 0.08 -7.09
C LEU A 18 9.96 -0.41 -8.51
N SER A 19 9.88 0.49 -9.50
CA SER A 19 9.80 0.10 -10.92
C SER A 19 11.07 -0.61 -11.37
N ASN A 20 12.26 -0.17 -10.91
CA ASN A 20 13.52 -0.86 -11.17
C ASN A 20 13.59 -2.24 -10.47
N TYR A 21 12.85 -2.42 -9.37
CA TYR A 21 12.66 -3.73 -8.73
C TYR A 21 11.64 -4.62 -9.48
N GLY A 22 10.98 -4.09 -10.51
CA GLY A 22 10.00 -4.79 -11.35
C GLY A 22 8.55 -4.70 -10.86
N PHE A 23 8.25 -3.80 -9.92
CA PHE A 23 6.88 -3.63 -9.43
C PHE A 23 6.07 -2.72 -10.36
N ASN A 24 4.76 -2.96 -10.42
CA ASN A 24 3.84 -2.10 -11.15
C ASN A 24 3.17 -1.10 -10.21
N GLU A 25 3.16 0.17 -10.61
CA GLU A 25 2.42 1.21 -9.89
C GLU A 25 0.90 1.01 -10.08
N CYS A 26 0.16 1.17 -9.00
CA CYS A 26 -1.29 1.14 -8.95
C CYS A 26 -1.81 2.48 -8.43
N GLN A 27 -3.00 2.87 -8.91
CA GLN A 27 -3.70 4.09 -8.47
C GLN A 27 -5.15 3.72 -8.22
N HIS A 28 -5.53 3.64 -6.94
CA HIS A 28 -6.89 3.29 -6.54
C HIS A 28 -7.68 4.54 -6.14
N TYR A 29 -9.01 4.45 -6.21
CA TYR A 29 -9.86 5.52 -5.69
C TYR A 29 -9.59 5.78 -4.20
N THR A 30 -9.75 7.04 -3.81
CA THR A 30 -9.61 7.47 -2.41
C THR A 30 -10.80 7.03 -1.56
N LEU A 31 -11.96 6.85 -2.21
CA LEU A 31 -13.18 6.37 -1.57
C LEU A 31 -13.24 4.84 -1.59
N SER A 32 -13.86 4.28 -0.57
CA SER A 32 -14.01 2.85 -0.32
C SER A 32 -15.39 2.54 0.25
N ASP A 33 -15.74 1.26 0.24
CA ASP A 33 -16.99 0.77 0.84
C ASP A 33 -16.87 0.78 2.36
N GLY A 34 -17.67 1.63 3.02
CA GLY A 34 -17.71 1.76 4.48
C GLY A 34 -18.03 0.44 5.18
N LYS A 35 -18.85 -0.43 4.57
CA LYS A 35 -19.16 -1.75 5.14
C LYS A 35 -17.98 -2.71 5.12
N VAL A 36 -17.09 -2.56 4.14
CA VAL A 36 -15.83 -3.32 4.10
C VAL A 36 -14.88 -2.77 5.16
N LEU A 37 -14.76 -1.44 5.28
CA LEU A 37 -13.92 -0.82 6.30
C LEU A 37 -14.35 -1.20 7.72
N ALA A 38 -15.65 -1.22 8.01
CA ALA A 38 -16.19 -1.58 9.33
C ALA A 38 -15.84 -3.00 9.79
N LYS A 39 -15.42 -3.90 8.88
CA LYS A 39 -14.95 -5.24 9.23
C LYS A 39 -13.50 -5.25 9.73
N TYR A 40 -12.73 -4.21 9.42
CA TYR A 40 -11.28 -4.18 9.55
C TYR A 40 -10.78 -3.00 10.40
N PHE A 41 -11.61 -1.99 10.66
CA PHE A 41 -11.21 -0.79 11.39
C PHE A 41 -12.29 -0.37 12.38
N GLU A 42 -11.93 -0.22 13.66
CA GLU A 42 -12.86 0.14 14.75
C GLU A 42 -13.53 1.51 14.54
N ASN A 43 -12.81 2.48 13.98
CA ASN A 43 -13.31 3.85 13.74
C ASN A 43 -13.70 4.10 12.27
N ALA A 44 -14.19 3.07 11.58
CA ALA A 44 -14.59 3.20 10.17
C ALA A 44 -15.75 4.19 9.96
N ASP A 45 -16.64 4.33 10.94
CA ASP A 45 -17.76 5.30 10.93
C ASP A 45 -17.26 6.75 10.81
N LYS A 46 -16.10 7.07 11.42
CA LYS A 46 -15.49 8.41 11.36
C LYS A 46 -14.95 8.79 9.99
N LEU A 47 -14.86 7.83 9.08
CA LEU A 47 -14.37 8.03 7.71
C LEU A 47 -15.52 8.14 6.71
N GLU A 48 -16.77 7.97 7.14
CA GLU A 48 -17.93 8.05 6.25
C GLU A 48 -18.22 9.48 5.79
N LEU A 49 -18.59 9.59 4.51
CA LEU A 49 -19.06 10.82 3.91
C LEU A 49 -20.52 11.05 4.30
N SER A 50 -20.87 12.28 4.63
CA SER A 50 -22.27 12.62 4.96
C SER A 50 -23.21 12.56 3.76
N ASN A 51 -22.70 12.66 2.52
CA ASN A 51 -23.49 12.61 1.30
C ASN A 51 -22.76 11.84 0.19
N PRO A 52 -22.74 10.50 0.25
CA PRO A 52 -22.04 9.68 -0.74
C PRO A 52 -22.84 9.57 -2.04
N LEU A 53 -22.13 9.59 -3.18
CA LEU A 53 -22.75 9.42 -4.50
C LEU A 53 -23.24 7.99 -4.72
N THR A 54 -22.52 6.99 -4.20
CA THR A 54 -22.84 5.57 -4.27
C THR A 54 -22.49 4.87 -2.95
N SER A 55 -23.13 3.73 -2.66
CA SER A 55 -22.91 3.00 -1.40
C SER A 55 -21.52 2.37 -1.26
N ASP A 56 -20.87 2.06 -2.38
CA ASP A 56 -19.52 1.48 -2.46
C ASP A 56 -18.40 2.53 -2.43
N GLN A 57 -18.75 3.82 -2.46
CA GLN A 57 -17.84 4.96 -2.33
C GLN A 57 -18.24 5.86 -1.15
N GLY A 58 -18.64 5.22 -0.06
CA GLY A 58 -19.22 5.87 1.12
C GLY A 58 -18.22 6.42 2.12
N ALA A 59 -16.96 5.99 2.09
CA ALA A 59 -15.99 6.32 3.13
C ALA A 59 -14.58 6.56 2.60
N LEU A 60 -13.80 7.38 3.30
CA LEU A 60 -12.39 7.63 2.99
C LEU A 60 -11.53 6.41 3.36
N ARG A 61 -10.54 6.07 2.51
CA ARG A 61 -9.65 4.92 2.76
C ARG A 61 -8.65 5.19 3.91
N PRO A 62 -8.54 4.29 4.91
CA PRO A 62 -7.55 4.40 5.99
C PRO A 62 -6.18 3.80 5.65
N THR A 63 -6.11 3.04 4.56
CA THR A 63 -4.89 2.35 4.10
C THR A 63 -4.92 2.16 2.59
N LEU A 64 -3.74 2.07 1.98
CA LEU A 64 -3.57 1.68 0.58
C LEU A 64 -3.63 0.16 0.38
N LEU A 65 -3.43 -0.61 1.46
CA LEU A 65 -3.30 -2.08 1.39
C LEU A 65 -4.56 -2.76 0.87
N LEU A 66 -5.76 -2.27 1.19
CA LEU A 66 -7.00 -2.88 0.70
C LEU A 66 -7.11 -2.81 -0.83
N GLY A 67 -6.73 -1.67 -1.43
CA GLY A 67 -6.68 -1.51 -2.88
C GLY A 67 -5.66 -2.45 -3.51
N LEU A 68 -4.43 -2.46 -2.98
CA LEU A 68 -3.36 -3.33 -3.47
C LEU A 68 -3.72 -4.82 -3.35
N LEU A 69 -4.30 -5.27 -2.24
CA LEU A 69 -4.73 -6.66 -2.05
C LEU A 69 -5.87 -7.04 -3.01
N ASN A 70 -6.80 -6.13 -3.28
CA ASN A 70 -7.83 -6.33 -4.30
C ASN A 70 -7.22 -6.46 -5.70
N ALA A 71 -6.23 -5.63 -6.04
CA ALA A 71 -5.51 -5.71 -7.31
C ALA A 71 -4.70 -7.02 -7.43
N VAL A 72 -4.06 -7.47 -6.35
CA VAL A 72 -3.40 -8.79 -6.29
C VAL A 72 -4.42 -9.89 -6.55
N ARG A 73 -5.55 -9.90 -5.83
CA ARG A 73 -6.62 -10.89 -6.02
C ARG A 73 -7.10 -10.93 -7.47
N LEU A 74 -7.39 -9.77 -8.07
CA LEU A 74 -7.85 -9.67 -9.45
C LEU A 74 -6.82 -10.22 -10.44
N ASN A 75 -5.54 -9.87 -10.29
CA ASN A 75 -4.48 -10.37 -11.17
C ASN A 75 -4.29 -11.88 -11.05
N LEU A 76 -4.30 -12.43 -9.82
CA LEU A 76 -4.21 -13.86 -9.60
C LEU A 76 -5.41 -14.60 -10.19
N SER A 77 -6.64 -14.10 -10.00
CA SER A 77 -7.85 -14.68 -10.58
C SER A 77 -7.86 -14.67 -12.10
N ASN A 78 -7.22 -13.68 -12.72
CA ASN A 78 -7.10 -13.57 -14.18
C ASN A 78 -5.86 -14.30 -14.74
N GLY A 79 -5.02 -14.92 -13.89
CA GLY A 79 -3.80 -15.60 -14.32
C GLY A 79 -2.69 -14.66 -14.79
N ASN A 80 -2.75 -13.37 -14.44
CA ASN A 80 -1.74 -12.39 -14.79
C ASN A 80 -0.49 -12.58 -13.91
N ALA A 81 0.69 -12.56 -14.55
CA ALA A 81 1.96 -12.59 -13.84
C ALA A 81 2.49 -11.19 -13.54
N PHE A 82 2.90 -10.95 -12.30
CA PHE A 82 3.44 -9.68 -11.82
C PHE A 82 4.42 -9.89 -10.66
N GLN A 83 5.45 -9.07 -10.51
CA GLN A 83 6.49 -9.26 -9.49
C GLN A 83 6.17 -8.57 -8.16
N GLY A 84 5.35 -7.53 -8.20
CA GLY A 84 4.88 -6.78 -7.05
C GLY A 84 4.02 -5.62 -7.51
N LEU A 85 3.23 -5.08 -6.60
CA LEU A 85 2.42 -3.88 -6.82
C LEU A 85 2.79 -2.85 -5.77
N PHE A 86 2.70 -1.56 -6.12
CA PHE A 86 2.86 -0.49 -5.17
C PHE A 86 1.95 0.69 -5.46
N GLU A 87 1.69 1.51 -4.46
CA GLU A 87 0.93 2.74 -4.58
C GLU A 87 1.50 3.79 -3.62
N SER A 88 1.47 5.05 -4.06
CA SER A 88 1.65 6.20 -3.17
C SER A 88 0.46 7.14 -3.30
N GLY A 89 -0.10 7.54 -2.17
CA GLY A 89 -1.29 8.38 -2.17
C GLY A 89 -1.76 8.72 -0.77
N ARG A 90 -2.86 9.47 -0.71
CA ARG A 90 -3.43 9.93 0.56
C ARG A 90 -4.24 8.83 1.23
N ILE A 91 -4.12 8.77 2.55
CA ILE A 91 -4.95 7.98 3.46
C ILE A 91 -5.51 8.89 4.56
N PHE A 92 -6.59 8.45 5.18
CA PHE A 92 -7.30 9.22 6.19
C PHE A 92 -7.42 8.40 7.47
N ARG A 93 -6.95 8.95 8.58
CA ARG A 93 -7.01 8.30 9.89
C ARG A 93 -7.66 9.22 10.90
N PHE A 94 -8.51 8.65 11.74
CA PHE A 94 -9.07 9.39 12.87
C PHE A 94 -8.16 9.15 14.08
N GLU A 95 -7.42 10.19 14.49
CA GLU A 95 -6.49 10.14 15.62
C GLU A 95 -6.67 11.40 16.48
N LYS A 96 -6.63 11.27 17.81
CA LYS A 96 -6.74 12.41 18.76
C LYS A 96 -7.96 13.30 18.48
N ASP A 97 -9.11 12.68 18.24
CA ASP A 97 -10.39 13.35 17.93
C ASP A 97 -10.39 14.22 16.67
N ALA A 98 -9.43 14.01 15.76
CA ALA A 98 -9.34 14.72 14.50
C ALA A 98 -9.14 13.77 13.31
N LEU A 99 -9.73 14.14 12.17
CA LEU A 99 -9.45 13.49 10.89
C LEU A 99 -8.12 14.01 10.35
N MET A 100 -7.15 13.11 10.22
CA MET A 100 -5.81 13.39 9.73
C MET A 100 -5.67 12.87 8.30
N GLU A 101 -5.22 13.75 7.41
CA GLU A 101 -4.83 13.40 6.05
C GLU A 101 -3.32 13.14 6.00
N LEU A 102 -2.93 11.94 5.59
CA LEU A 102 -1.54 11.50 5.57
C LEU A 102 -1.14 11.06 4.16
N MET A 103 0.07 11.39 3.74
CA MET A 103 0.67 10.76 2.58
C MET A 103 1.24 9.40 2.98
N ALA A 104 0.89 8.36 2.24
CA ALA A 104 1.37 7.00 2.49
C ALA A 104 1.93 6.38 1.22
N SER A 105 2.81 5.41 1.42
CA SER A 105 3.33 4.52 0.38
C SER A 105 3.18 3.09 0.85
N ALA A 106 2.72 2.21 -0.02
CA ALA A 106 2.55 0.79 0.29
C ALA A 106 2.96 -0.06 -0.90
N PHE A 107 3.37 -1.29 -0.63
CA PHE A 107 3.70 -2.27 -1.64
C PHE A 107 3.27 -3.68 -1.20
N VAL A 108 3.08 -4.56 -2.18
CA VAL A 108 2.77 -5.99 -1.97
C VAL A 108 3.64 -6.83 -2.89
N ILE A 109 4.21 -7.89 -2.33
CA ILE A 109 5.02 -8.87 -3.06
C ILE A 109 4.29 -10.23 -3.00
N PRO A 110 3.80 -10.77 -4.14
CA PRO A 110 3.23 -12.11 -4.15
C PRO A 110 4.34 -13.16 -3.96
N GLN A 111 4.07 -14.22 -3.20
CA GLN A 111 4.98 -15.37 -3.08
C GLN A 111 5.09 -16.17 -4.38
N ASP A 112 3.98 -16.23 -5.12
CA ASP A 112 3.88 -16.89 -6.41
C ASP A 112 2.97 -16.06 -7.31
N CYS A 113 3.46 -15.80 -8.51
CA CYS A 113 2.80 -14.99 -9.51
C CYS A 113 2.82 -15.67 -10.87
N GLY A 114 2.91 -17.01 -10.92
CA GLY A 114 2.70 -17.81 -12.13
C GLY A 114 3.81 -17.70 -13.19
N LYS A 115 4.86 -16.90 -12.96
CA LYS A 115 6.04 -16.85 -13.84
C LYS A 115 6.84 -18.13 -13.68
N ARG A 116 6.65 -19.08 -14.59
CA ARG A 116 7.56 -20.21 -14.77
C ARG A 116 8.91 -19.68 -15.22
N THR A 117 9.84 -19.59 -14.27
CA THR A 117 11.24 -19.31 -14.56
C THR A 117 11.99 -20.64 -14.56
N TRP A 118 12.90 -20.83 -15.52
CA TRP A 118 13.75 -22.02 -15.62
C TRP A 118 14.74 -22.14 -14.44
N ALA A 119 15.05 -21.00 -13.80
CA ALA A 119 15.85 -20.93 -12.58
C ALA A 119 14.96 -20.96 -11.33
N ASN A 120 15.37 -21.73 -10.32
CA ASN A 120 14.78 -21.71 -8.98
C ASN A 120 15.10 -20.37 -8.29
N LEU A 121 14.26 -19.37 -8.53
CA LEU A 121 14.28 -18.14 -7.73
C LEU A 121 13.78 -18.45 -6.32
N GLN A 122 14.48 -17.94 -5.30
CA GLN A 122 13.96 -17.99 -3.93
C GLN A 122 12.66 -17.20 -3.85
N LYS A 123 11.65 -17.80 -3.22
CA LYS A 123 10.36 -17.14 -3.01
C LYS A 123 10.53 -15.96 -2.05
N PRO A 124 9.88 -14.82 -2.31
CA PRO A 124 9.90 -13.68 -1.38
C PRO A 124 9.41 -14.09 0.01
N ASP A 125 10.10 -13.60 1.02
CA ASP A 125 9.80 -13.81 2.42
C ASP A 125 9.73 -12.48 3.19
N PHE A 126 9.59 -12.55 4.50
CA PHE A 126 9.58 -11.38 5.37
C PHE A 126 10.85 -10.51 5.21
N PHE A 127 12.02 -11.12 5.07
CA PHE A 127 13.28 -10.38 4.95
C PHE A 127 13.39 -9.65 3.61
N THR A 128 12.81 -10.21 2.56
CA THR A 128 12.66 -9.55 1.25
C THR A 128 11.83 -8.27 1.38
N ALA A 129 10.66 -8.36 2.03
CA ALA A 129 9.81 -7.19 2.28
C ALA A 129 10.49 -6.18 3.21
N LYS A 130 11.17 -6.65 4.27
CA LYS A 130 11.92 -5.80 5.21
C LYS A 130 13.01 -5.01 4.51
N LYS A 131 13.78 -5.64 3.61
CA LYS A 131 14.82 -4.96 2.83
C LYS A 131 14.23 -3.80 2.03
N ILE A 132 13.18 -4.05 1.25
CA ILE A 132 12.51 -3.01 0.45
C ILE A 132 11.96 -1.91 1.37
N ALA A 133 11.36 -2.25 2.50
CA ALA A 133 10.88 -1.25 3.46
C ALA A 133 12.03 -0.38 4.02
N CYS A 134 13.18 -0.97 4.35
CA CYS A 134 14.38 -0.23 4.77
C CYS A 134 14.90 0.69 3.65
N ASP A 135 14.94 0.22 2.41
CA ASP A 135 15.41 1.03 1.27
C ASP A 135 14.47 2.23 1.04
N ILE A 136 13.16 2.04 1.17
CA ILE A 136 12.16 3.12 1.10
C ILE A 136 12.35 4.14 2.22
N LEU A 137 12.60 3.69 3.46
CA LEU A 137 12.94 4.59 4.57
C LEU A 137 14.20 5.39 4.27
N GLY A 138 15.21 4.77 3.65
CA GLY A 138 16.41 5.45 3.18
C GLY A 138 16.13 6.55 2.15
N ILE A 139 15.21 6.31 1.19
CA ILE A 139 14.76 7.32 0.22
C ILE A 139 14.10 8.51 0.92
N LEU A 140 13.35 8.25 2.01
CA LEU A 140 12.73 9.28 2.84
C LEU A 140 13.75 10.04 3.73
N GLY A 141 15.02 9.60 3.77
CA GLY A 141 16.04 10.15 4.65
C GLY A 141 15.92 9.68 6.10
N VAL A 142 15.17 8.61 6.36
CA VAL A 142 15.01 8.00 7.68
C VAL A 142 16.03 6.88 7.85
N ASP A 143 16.78 6.92 8.95
CA ASP A 143 17.68 5.84 9.32
C ASP A 143 16.88 4.58 9.72
N ALA A 144 16.93 3.57 8.84
CA ALA A 144 16.22 2.31 9.01
C ALA A 144 16.68 1.51 10.25
N SER A 145 17.89 1.76 10.79
CA SER A 145 18.36 1.10 12.02
C SER A 145 17.53 1.46 13.25
N ARG A 146 16.80 2.59 13.18
CA ARG A 146 15.90 3.07 14.25
C ARG A 146 14.53 2.39 14.23
N VAL A 147 14.25 1.56 13.23
CA VAL A 147 12.96 0.89 13.04
C VAL A 147 13.10 -0.61 13.21
N SER A 148 12.31 -1.18 14.12
CA SER A 148 12.24 -2.63 14.32
C SER A 148 11.05 -3.19 13.56
N PHE A 149 11.31 -4.10 12.62
CA PHE A 149 10.29 -4.87 11.93
C PHE A 149 10.11 -6.23 12.60
N LYS A 150 8.86 -6.66 12.76
CA LYS A 150 8.49 -8.01 13.19
C LYS A 150 7.48 -8.61 12.20
N PRO A 151 7.57 -9.91 11.90
CA PRO A 151 6.51 -10.57 11.15
C PRO A 151 5.21 -10.47 11.96
N LEU A 152 4.10 -10.34 11.24
CA LEU A 152 2.79 -10.38 11.86
C LEU A 152 2.38 -11.84 12.03
N GLU A 153 2.12 -12.26 13.27
CA GLU A 153 1.71 -13.65 13.59
C GLU A 153 0.19 -13.85 13.59
N GLY A 154 -0.59 -12.78 13.45
CA GLY A 154 -2.06 -12.79 13.46
C GLY A 154 -2.68 -12.10 12.24
N ALA A 155 -3.98 -11.81 12.33
CA ALA A 155 -4.68 -11.02 11.33
C ALA A 155 -4.16 -9.57 11.33
N LEU A 156 -4.15 -8.93 10.15
CA LEU A 156 -3.67 -7.55 9.96
C LEU A 156 -4.58 -6.51 10.62
N TRP A 157 -5.82 -6.90 10.91
CA TRP A 157 -6.92 -6.17 11.53
C TRP A 157 -7.77 -7.14 12.35
#